data_AF-A0A9W5V0P5-F1
#
_entry.id   AF-A0A9W5V0P5-F1
#
_cell.length_a   1.000
_cell.length_b   1.000
_cell.length_c   1.000
_cell.angle_alpha   90.00
_cell.angle_beta   90.00
_cell.angle_gamma   90.00
#
_symmetry.space_group_name_H-M   'P 1'
#
loop_
_entity.id
_entity.type
_entity.pdbx_description
1 polymer ?
#
loop_
_entity_poly.entity_id
_entity_poly.type
_entity_poly.pdbx_seq_one_letter_code
_entity_poly.pdbx_strand_id
1 'polypeptide(L)'
;MAVEDGIAIDFKEKPLLDEVINGGFFVFNKEIFDYLSNNDDCVLEEDPLRNLIKDNELAVYEHNDFWASVDTPKDLKTVNESWNPNKF
;
A
#
# COMPACT_ATOMS: atom_id res chain seq x y z
N MET A 1 5.46 -19.22 -7.29
CA MET A 1 6.06 -20.54 -7.58
C MET A 1 4.96 -21.40 -8.17
N ALA A 2 5.19 -21.99 -9.35
CA ALA A 2 4.29 -22.98 -9.92
C ALA A 2 4.86 -24.38 -9.66
N VAL A 3 4.01 -25.34 -9.31
CA VAL A 3 4.39 -26.71 -8.94
C VAL A 3 3.51 -27.70 -9.70
N GLU A 4 4.13 -28.75 -10.25
CA GLU A 4 3.48 -29.87 -10.92
C GLU A 4 4.11 -31.18 -10.42
N ASP A 5 3.30 -32.17 -10.05
CA ASP A 5 3.74 -33.46 -9.48
C ASP A 5 4.74 -33.36 -8.31
N GLY A 6 4.60 -32.30 -7.49
CA GLY A 6 5.49 -32.04 -6.36
C GLY A 6 6.87 -31.50 -6.76
N ILE A 7 7.09 -31.20 -8.05
CA ILE A 7 8.30 -30.57 -8.57
C ILE A 7 7.99 -29.12 -8.93
N ALA A 8 8.83 -28.20 -8.46
CA ALA A 8 8.71 -26.80 -8.85
C ALA A 8 9.05 -26.63 -10.33
N ILE A 9 8.12 -26.08 -11.11
CA ILE A 9 8.28 -25.81 -12.55
C ILE A 9 8.55 -24.32 -12.83
N ASP A 10 8.22 -23.42 -11.90
CA ASP A 10 8.55 -22.00 -12.00
C ASP A 10 8.78 -21.36 -10.61
N PHE A 11 9.73 -20.45 -10.53
CA PHE A 11 10.02 -19.67 -9.33
C PHE A 11 10.37 -18.23 -9.71
N LYS A 12 9.59 -17.29 -9.17
CA LYS A 12 9.92 -15.87 -9.17
C LYS A 12 10.16 -15.46 -7.72
N GLU A 13 11.38 -15.04 -7.42
CA GLU A 13 11.70 -14.46 -6.13
C GLU A 13 11.20 -13.01 -6.12
N LYS A 14 10.24 -12.70 -5.26
CA LYS A 14 9.61 -11.37 -5.13
C LYS A 14 9.02 -10.86 -6.45
N PRO A 15 8.02 -11.56 -7.01
CA PRO A 15 7.29 -11.02 -8.15
C PRO A 15 6.69 -9.66 -7.75
N LEU A 16 6.73 -8.69 -8.66
CA LEU A 16 5.84 -7.53 -8.57
C LEU A 16 4.41 -8.09 -8.58
N LEU A 17 3.66 -7.81 -7.54
CA LEU A 17 2.24 -8.14 -7.48
C LEU A 17 1.49 -7.11 -8.32
N ASP A 18 0.56 -7.54 -9.15
CA ASP A 18 -0.32 -6.65 -9.94
C ASP A 18 -1.47 -6.08 -9.07
N GLU A 19 -1.40 -6.23 -7.75
CA GLU A 19 -2.43 -5.77 -6.82
C GLU A 19 -2.19 -4.32 -6.42
N VAL A 20 -3.24 -3.50 -6.48
CA VAL A 20 -3.23 -2.14 -5.92
C VAL A 20 -3.28 -2.24 -4.40
N ILE A 21 -2.28 -1.68 -3.74
CA ILE A 21 -2.23 -1.58 -2.28
C ILE A 21 -2.44 -0.13 -1.83
N ASN A 22 -2.84 0.03 -0.58
CA ASN A 22 -2.90 1.35 0.06
C ASN A 22 -1.48 1.91 0.23
N GLY A 23 -1.17 3.00 -0.47
CA GLY A 23 0.12 3.67 -0.45
C GLY A 23 0.30 4.72 0.66
N GLY A 24 -0.72 4.95 1.50
CA GLY A 24 -0.69 5.87 2.64
C GLY A 24 -0.96 7.35 2.32
N PHE A 25 -1.19 7.70 1.06
CA PHE A 25 -1.53 9.07 0.64
C PHE A 25 -3.03 9.22 0.45
N PHE A 26 -3.65 10.13 1.22
CA PHE A 26 -5.09 10.34 1.17
C PHE A 26 -5.44 11.80 0.92
N VAL A 27 -6.56 12.01 0.23
CA VAL A 27 -7.22 13.30 0.08
C VAL A 27 -8.66 13.11 0.53
N PHE A 28 -9.06 13.82 1.58
CA PHE A 28 -10.39 13.70 2.18
C PHE A 28 -11.14 15.03 2.16
N ASN A 29 -12.46 14.96 2.01
CA ASN A 29 -13.34 16.03 2.44
C ASN A 29 -13.39 16.08 3.97
N LYS A 30 -13.77 17.23 4.54
CA LYS A 30 -13.87 17.40 6.01
C LYS A 30 -14.87 16.44 6.67
N GLU A 31 -15.85 15.95 5.92
CA GLU A 31 -16.83 14.97 6.39
C GLU A 31 -16.19 13.63 6.81
N ILE A 32 -14.91 13.39 6.49
CA ILE A 32 -14.17 12.23 7.02
C ILE A 32 -14.20 12.13 8.54
N PHE A 33 -14.30 13.25 9.26
CA PHE A 33 -14.37 13.23 10.72
C PHE A 33 -15.63 12.55 11.26
N ASP A 34 -16.70 12.42 10.46
CA ASP A 34 -17.91 11.70 10.83
C ASP A 34 -17.68 10.16 10.82
N TYR A 35 -16.64 9.69 10.14
CA TYR A 35 -16.23 8.28 10.08
C TYR A 35 -15.21 7.90 11.16
N LEU A 36 -14.64 8.89 11.87
CA LEU A 36 -13.60 8.66 12.88
C LEU A 36 -14.22 8.58 14.28
N SER A 37 -13.72 7.62 15.07
CA SER A 37 -14.06 7.52 16.49
C SER A 37 -13.25 8.54 17.30
N ASN A 38 -13.85 9.05 18.38
CA ASN A 38 -13.16 9.91 19.36
C ASN A 38 -12.30 9.13 20.35
N ASN A 39 -12.26 7.80 20.25
CA ASN A 39 -11.45 6.95 21.11
C ASN A 39 -10.02 6.81 20.55
N ASP A 40 -9.06 6.60 21.45
CA ASP A 40 -7.65 6.43 21.11
C ASP A 40 -7.34 5.14 20.33
N ASP A 41 -8.29 4.20 20.23
CA ASP A 41 -8.18 2.96 19.48
C ASP A 41 -8.69 3.07 18.03
N CYS A 42 -9.01 4.28 17.55
CA CYS A 42 -9.44 4.50 16.17
C CYS A 42 -8.28 4.28 15.19
N VAL A 43 -8.32 3.16 14.46
CA VAL A 43 -7.40 2.87 13.34
C VAL A 43 -8.09 3.24 12.03
N LEU A 44 -7.52 4.19 11.28
CA LEU A 44 -8.09 4.69 10.02
C LEU A 44 -8.37 3.56 9.02
N GLU A 45 -7.40 2.66 8.86
CA GLU A 45 -7.41 1.57 7.89
C GLU A 45 -8.40 0.43 8.22
N GLU A 46 -9.02 0.47 9.40
CA GLU A 46 -10.03 -0.50 9.80
C GLU A 46 -11.44 0.02 9.53
N ASP A 47 -12.19 0.35 10.56
CA ASP A 47 -13.61 0.71 10.45
C ASP A 47 -13.85 1.96 9.59
N PRO A 48 -13.08 3.06 9.68
CA PRO A 48 -13.32 4.25 8.88
C PRO A 48 -13.26 3.99 7.37
N LEU A 49 -12.14 3.44 6.86
CA LEU A 49 -12.03 3.13 5.42
C LEU A 49 -13.03 2.05 4.98
N ARG A 50 -13.31 1.05 5.83
CA ARG A 50 -14.34 0.03 5.52
C ARG A 50 -15.73 0.63 5.41
N ASN A 51 -16.07 1.62 6.23
CA ASN A 51 -17.37 2.28 6.19
C ASN A 51 -17.48 3.20 4.97
N LEU A 52 -16.42 3.93 4.61
CA LEU A 52 -16.40 4.68 3.35
C LEU A 52 -16.62 3.77 2.13
N ILE A 53 -16.04 2.57 2.12
CA ILE A 53 -16.29 1.60 1.04
C ILE A 53 -17.77 1.18 1.00
N LYS A 54 -18.37 0.86 2.16
CA LYS A 54 -19.80 0.50 2.24
C LYS A 54 -20.71 1.60 1.73
N ASP A 55 -20.33 2.85 1.99
CA ASP A 55 -21.09 4.04 1.59
C ASP A 55 -20.74 4.52 0.17
N ASN A 56 -19.81 3.85 -0.51
CA ASN A 56 -19.33 4.18 -1.86
C ASN A 56 -18.63 5.57 -1.94
N GLU A 57 -17.96 5.96 -0.86
CA GLU A 57 -17.26 7.24 -0.67
C GLU A 57 -15.72 7.10 -0.66
N LEU A 58 -15.18 5.91 -0.97
CA LEU A 58 -13.74 5.69 -1.13
C LEU A 58 -13.37 5.50 -2.61
N ALA A 59 -12.75 6.53 -3.20
CA ALA A 59 -12.16 6.46 -4.54
C ALA A 59 -10.68 6.05 -4.50
N VAL A 60 -10.19 5.44 -5.59
CA VAL A 60 -8.80 5.01 -5.72
C VAL A 60 -8.11 5.80 -6.84
N TYR A 61 -6.94 6.35 -6.54
CA TYR A 61 -6.01 6.89 -7.53
C TYR A 61 -4.83 5.91 -7.67
N GLU A 62 -4.68 5.33 -8.86
CA GLU A 62 -3.61 4.38 -9.14
C GLU A 62 -2.30 5.12 -9.50
N HIS A 63 -1.35 5.13 -8.57
CA HIS A 63 -0.01 5.66 -8.78
C HIS A 63 0.91 4.58 -9.38
N ASN A 64 1.31 4.76 -10.63
CA ASN A 64 2.09 3.78 -11.40
C ASN A 64 3.60 4.09 -11.45
N ASP A 65 4.02 5.18 -10.81
CA ASP A 65 5.44 5.55 -10.71
C ASP A 65 6.06 5.00 -9.41
N PHE A 66 7.29 5.42 -9.12
CA PHE A 66 8.02 4.98 -7.95
C PHE A 66 7.24 5.21 -6.64
N TRP A 67 7.11 4.15 -5.85
CA TRP A 67 6.62 4.16 -4.47
C TRP A 67 7.35 3.08 -3.68
N ALA A 68 7.70 3.36 -2.42
CA ALA A 68 8.31 2.41 -1.51
C ALA A 68 7.96 2.75 -0.05
N SER A 69 7.61 1.74 0.76
CA SER A 69 7.55 1.87 2.21
C SER A 69 8.95 1.70 2.83
N VAL A 70 9.16 2.31 4.00
CA VAL A 70 10.42 2.21 4.75
C VAL A 70 10.10 1.80 6.18
N ASP A 71 9.97 0.49 6.39
CA ASP A 71 9.57 -0.07 7.69
C ASP A 71 10.79 -0.58 8.48
N THR A 72 11.85 -0.97 7.77
CA THR A 72 13.07 -1.51 8.36
C THR A 72 14.33 -0.74 7.91
N PRO A 73 15.45 -0.86 8.66
CA PRO A 73 16.73 -0.29 8.22
C PRO A 73 17.20 -0.81 6.85
N LYS A 74 16.79 -2.03 6.48
CA LYS A 74 17.10 -2.62 5.17
C LYS A 74 16.35 -1.90 4.06
N ASP A 75 15.09 -1.51 4.29
CA ASP A 75 14.28 -0.78 3.31
C ASP A 75 14.87 0.62 3.10
N LEU A 76 15.27 1.30 4.17
CA LEU A 76 15.94 2.59 4.09
C LEU A 76 17.22 2.53 3.25
N LYS A 77 18.04 1.50 3.47
CA LYS A 77 19.25 1.27 2.66
C LYS A 77 18.88 1.06 1.19
N THR A 78 17.87 0.24 0.92
CA THR A 78 17.41 -0.07 -0.43
C THR A 78 16.91 1.18 -1.17
N VAL A 79 16.07 2.00 -0.52
CA VAL A 79 15.56 3.24 -1.09
C VAL A 79 16.71 4.22 -1.37
N ASN A 80 17.65 4.38 -0.43
CA ASN A 80 18.82 5.23 -0.64
C ASN A 80 19.73 4.76 -1.77
N GLU A 81 19.91 3.45 -1.95
CA GLU A 81 20.67 2.89 -3.08
C GLU A 81 19.94 3.06 -4.42
N SER A 82 18.60 2.99 -4.40
CA SER A 82 17.78 3.24 -5.59
C SER A 82 17.79 4.72 -6.02
N TRP A 83 18.05 5.62 -5.07
CA TRP A 83 18.14 7.05 -5.31
C TRP A 83 19.43 7.40 -6.06
N ASN A 84 19.31 7.68 -7.35
CA ASN A 84 20.40 8.21 -8.15
C ASN A 84 20.18 9.72 -8.38
N PRO A 85 21.01 10.60 -7.77
CA PRO A 85 20.86 12.04 -7.92
C PRO A 85 21.09 12.56 -9.36
N ASN A 86 21.55 11.71 -10.28
CA ASN A 86 21.75 12.05 -11.69
C ASN A 86 20.63 11.52 -12.62
N LYS A 87 19.51 11.04 -12.07
CA LYS A 87 18.37 10.49 -12.82
C LYS A 87 17.09 11.35 -12.82
N PHE A 88 17.17 12.57 -12.27
CA PHE A 88 16.14 13.60 -12.36
C PHE A 88 16.71 14.84 -13.06
#